data_AF-A0A4Y2HBR1-F1
#
_entry.id   AF-A0A4Y2HBR1-F1
#
_cell.length_a   1.000
_cell.length_b   1.000
_cell.length_c   1.000
_cell.angle_alpha   90.00
_cell.angle_beta   90.00
_cell.angle_gamma   90.00
#
_symmetry.space_group_name_H-M   'P 1'
#
loop_
_entity.id
_entity.type
_entity.pdbx_description
1 polymer ?
#
loop_
_entity_poly.entity_id
_entity_poly.type
_entity_poly.pdbx_seq_one_letter_code
_entity_poly.pdbx_strand_id
1 'polypeptide(L)'
;MNIDDGVHGPVPVTCAVSKKLVSDLLLSTAAFEALKENIQMHKFESKLDCYDTVKDELEVASIELIATESDRDGSTQDGERTRTSFIESQMSDPTLSYAWEMARTEGNAYAIKGGVLTRTEYICGEKVKQVVFPKCKRDEVLKVAH
;
A
#
# COMPACT_ATOMS: atom_id res chain seq x y z
N MET A 1 -41.98 28.92 10.25
CA MET A 1 -41.79 28.66 8.81
C MET A 1 -42.02 27.18 8.60
N ASN A 2 -42.99 26.82 7.74
CA ASN A 2 -43.33 25.43 7.45
C ASN A 2 -42.99 25.15 5.98
N ILE A 3 -42.53 23.95 5.70
CA ILE A 3 -42.17 23.48 4.36
C ILE A 3 -42.91 22.19 4.07
N ASP A 4 -43.33 22.03 2.82
CA ASP A 4 -43.92 20.78 2.37
C ASP A 4 -42.80 19.76 2.18
N ASP A 5 -42.84 18.67 2.94
CA ASP A 5 -41.87 17.57 2.82
C ASP A 5 -42.29 16.53 1.76
N GLY A 6 -43.39 16.76 1.05
CA GLY A 6 -43.89 15.91 -0.03
C GLY A 6 -44.52 14.60 0.43
N VAL A 7 -44.51 14.31 1.73
CA VAL A 7 -45.03 13.06 2.31
C VAL A 7 -46.11 13.33 3.36
N HIS A 8 -46.00 14.40 4.14
CA HIS A 8 -46.90 14.71 5.25
C HIS A 8 -47.52 16.11 5.17
N GLY A 9 -47.36 16.82 4.05
CA GLY A 9 -47.83 18.19 3.87
C GLY A 9 -46.95 19.21 4.61
N PRO A 10 -47.48 20.39 5.00
CA PRO A 10 -46.68 21.44 5.62
C PRO A 10 -46.15 21.05 7.01
N VAL A 11 -44.84 20.81 7.11
CA VAL A 11 -44.15 20.43 8.35
C VAL A 11 -43.22 21.56 8.82
N PRO A 12 -43.03 21.79 10.13
CA PRO A 12 -42.01 22.72 10.60
C PRO A 12 -40.64 22.44 10.00
N VAL A 13 -39.92 23.48 9.59
CA VAL A 13 -38.58 23.36 8.98
C VAL A 13 -37.63 22.52 9.84
N THR A 14 -37.68 22.67 11.16
CA THR A 14 -36.86 21.88 12.09
C THR A 14 -37.12 20.38 11.97
N CYS A 15 -38.37 19.96 11.80
CA CYS A 15 -38.73 18.55 11.64
C CYS A 15 -38.24 17.98 10.31
N ALA A 16 -38.41 18.72 9.21
CA ALA A 16 -37.90 18.32 7.90
C ALA A 16 -36.36 18.19 7.89
N VAL A 17 -35.66 19.14 8.53
CA VAL A 17 -34.20 19.07 8.71
C VAL A 17 -33.82 17.85 9.55
N SER A 18 -34.47 17.61 10.69
CA SER A 18 -34.20 16.44 11.51
C SER A 18 -34.41 15.13 10.76
N LYS A 19 -35.48 14.99 9.98
CA LYS A 19 -35.71 13.78 9.16
C LYS A 19 -34.60 13.56 8.14
N LYS A 20 -34.17 14.63 7.46
CA LYS A 20 -33.08 14.55 6.47
C LYS A 20 -31.78 14.11 7.13
N LEU A 21 -31.42 14.71 8.27
CA LEU A 21 -30.22 14.32 9.03
C LEU A 21 -30.26 12.84 9.46
N VAL A 22 -31.41 12.35 9.92
CA VAL A 22 -31.58 10.93 10.29
C VAL A 22 -31.42 10.02 9.07
N SER A 23 -32.00 10.39 7.92
CA SER A 23 -31.86 9.64 6.67
C SER A 23 -30.40 9.59 6.20
N ASP A 24 -29.71 10.74 6.22
CA ASP A 24 -28.31 10.83 5.82
C ASP A 24 -27.41 10.00 6.75
N LEU A 25 -27.70 10.01 8.06
CA LEU A 25 -26.98 9.19 9.05
C LEU A 25 -27.15 7.69 8.78
N LEU A 26 -28.38 7.23 8.51
CA LEU A 26 -28.64 5.83 8.19
C LEU A 26 -27.92 5.39 6.91
N LEU A 27 -27.94 6.23 5.87
CA LEU A 27 -27.23 5.96 4.62
C LEU A 27 -25.72 5.88 4.84
N SER A 28 -25.14 6.82 5.60
CA SER A 28 -23.71 6.82 5.91
C SER A 28 -23.28 5.60 6.74
N THR A 29 -24.14 5.16 7.67
CA THR A 29 -23.89 3.97 8.50
C THR A 29 -23.89 2.71 7.64
N ALA A 30 -24.87 2.56 6.74
CA ALA A 30 -24.94 1.43 5.83
C ALA A 30 -23.72 1.39 4.88
N ALA A 31 -23.31 2.54 4.34
CA ALA A 31 -22.11 2.63 3.51
C ALA A 31 -20.83 2.29 4.28
N PHE A 32 -20.72 2.74 5.54
CA PHE A 32 -19.59 2.43 6.40
C PHE A 32 -19.48 0.93 6.72
N GLU A 33 -20.59 0.28 7.06
CA GLU A 33 -20.59 -1.17 7.32
C GLU A 33 -20.25 -1.97 6.05
N ALA A 34 -20.79 -1.59 4.89
CA ALA A 34 -20.41 -2.22 3.61
C ALA A 34 -18.90 -2.07 3.30
N LEU A 35 -18.33 -0.90 3.58
CA LEU A 35 -16.88 -0.68 3.42
C LEU A 35 -16.08 -1.55 4.40
N LYS A 36 -16.52 -1.65 5.65
CA LYS A 36 -15.88 -2.47 6.68
C LYS A 36 -15.91 -3.96 6.32
N GLU A 37 -17.04 -4.46 5.83
CA GLU A 37 -17.16 -5.85 5.32
C GLU A 37 -16.21 -6.09 4.14
N ASN A 38 -16.14 -5.16 3.17
CA ASN A 38 -15.20 -5.26 2.05
C ASN A 38 -13.74 -5.30 2.52
N ILE A 39 -13.35 -4.45 3.47
CA ILE A 39 -12.00 -4.44 4.04
C ILE A 39 -11.70 -5.76 4.78
N GLN A 40 -12.67 -6.29 5.54
CA GLN A 40 -12.50 -7.57 6.24
C GLN A 40 -12.39 -8.75 5.29
N MET A 41 -13.19 -8.77 4.22
CA MET A 41 -13.11 -9.79 3.16
C MET A 41 -11.73 -9.78 2.50
N HIS A 42 -11.23 -8.60 2.10
CA HIS A 42 -9.87 -8.47 1.54
C HIS A 42 -8.76 -8.80 2.55
N LYS A 43 -9.00 -8.64 3.85
CA LYS A 43 -8.07 -9.06 4.91
C LYS A 43 -8.02 -10.59 5.03
N PHE A 44 -9.14 -11.29 4.83
CA PHE A 44 -9.23 -12.76 4.91
C PHE A 44 -8.67 -13.45 3.66
N GLU A 45 -8.86 -12.87 2.46
CA GLU A 45 -8.23 -13.35 1.22
C GLU A 45 -6.70 -13.22 1.23
N SER A 46 -6.13 -12.35 2.08
CA SER A 46 -4.68 -12.18 2.22
C SER A 46 -4.00 -13.21 3.15
N LYS A 47 -4.76 -14.14 3.72
CA LYS A 47 -4.30 -15.15 4.68
C LYS A 47 -4.34 -16.56 4.07
N LEU A 48 -3.72 -16.73 2.90
CA LEU A 48 -3.35 -18.05 2.40
C LEU A 48 -1.89 -18.01 1.93
N ASP A 49 -1.12 -18.92 2.51
CA ASP A 49 0.19 -19.44 2.11
C ASP A 49 1.40 -18.48 2.10
N CYS A 50 1.91 -18.19 3.30
CA CYS A 50 3.35 -17.98 3.48
C CYS A 50 3.89 -19.23 4.19
N TYR A 51 4.68 -20.02 3.47
CA TYR A 51 5.34 -21.20 4.02
C TYR A 51 6.18 -20.82 5.25
N ASP A 52 5.91 -21.52 6.34
CA ASP A 52 6.67 -21.51 7.58
C ASP A 52 7.85 -22.48 7.44
N THR A 53 8.96 -21.98 6.89
CA THR A 53 10.34 -22.51 6.99
C THR A 53 11.20 -21.49 6.24
N VAL A 54 12.03 -20.66 6.87
CA VAL A 54 13.34 -21.04 7.42
C VAL A 54 13.71 -20.12 8.59
N LYS A 55 14.16 -20.80 9.63
CA LYS A 55 14.85 -20.37 10.83
C LYS A 55 15.95 -19.32 10.57
N ASP A 56 15.78 -18.14 11.15
CA ASP A 56 16.76 -17.39 11.96
C ASP A 56 18.22 -17.40 11.46
N GLU A 57 18.62 -16.40 10.67
CA GLU A 57 19.91 -15.69 10.84
C GLU A 57 19.74 -14.21 10.49
N LEU A 58 20.41 -13.40 11.30
CA LEU A 58 20.22 -11.97 11.51
C LEU A 58 21.03 -11.17 10.48
N GLU A 59 20.42 -10.66 9.43
CA GLU A 59 21.10 -9.82 8.41
C GLU A 59 20.56 -8.39 8.36
N VAL A 60 20.91 -7.62 9.39
CA VAL A 60 20.75 -6.15 9.47
C VAL A 60 21.51 -5.41 8.33
N ALA A 61 22.29 -6.13 7.51
CA ALA A 61 23.06 -5.62 6.38
C ALA A 61 22.23 -5.32 5.11
N SER A 62 20.95 -5.70 5.06
CA SER A 62 20.12 -5.59 3.85
C SER A 62 19.79 -4.16 3.37
N ILE A 63 20.00 -3.14 4.20
CA ILE A 63 19.56 -1.75 3.90
C ILE A 63 20.67 -0.90 3.24
N GLU A 64 21.95 -1.26 3.42
CA GLU A 64 23.07 -0.47 2.89
C GLU A 64 23.24 -0.61 1.36
N LEU A 65 22.71 -1.68 0.77
CA LEU A 65 22.95 -2.08 -0.62
C LEU A 65 22.30 -1.19 -1.69
N ILE A 66 21.36 -0.31 -1.33
CA ILE A 66 20.60 0.48 -2.32
C ILE A 66 21.12 1.91 -2.46
N ALA A 67 22.07 2.33 -1.62
CA ALA A 67 22.58 3.71 -1.61
C ALA A 67 23.77 3.94 -2.56
N THR A 68 24.42 2.90 -3.08
CA THR A 68 25.67 3.05 -3.86
C THR A 68 25.49 2.67 -5.33
N GLU A 69 24.97 3.60 -6.13
CA GLU A 69 25.49 3.79 -7.49
C GLU A 69 26.80 4.57 -7.36
N SER A 70 27.88 3.90 -6.94
CA SER A 70 29.22 4.47 -6.96
C SER A 70 30.08 3.60 -7.86
N ASP A 71 30.65 4.22 -8.90
CA ASP A 71 31.60 3.65 -9.86
C ASP A 71 32.89 3.19 -9.17
N ARG A 72 32.80 2.17 -8.32
CA ARG A 72 33.95 1.45 -7.78
C ARG A 72 33.79 -0.02 -8.08
N ASP A 73 34.69 -0.49 -8.92
CA ASP A 73 34.87 -1.84 -9.41
C ASP A 73 35.33 -2.79 -8.28
N GLY A 74 34.45 -2.96 -7.29
CA GLY A 74 34.66 -3.73 -6.08
C GLY A 74 33.42 -4.53 -5.73
N SER A 75 32.90 -5.30 -6.69
CA SER A 75 31.80 -6.24 -6.46
C SER A 75 32.29 -7.36 -5.54
N THR A 76 31.96 -7.29 -4.25
CA THR A 76 32.05 -8.44 -3.36
C THR A 76 30.88 -9.37 -3.67
N GLN A 77 31.16 -10.66 -3.92
CA GLN A 77 30.20 -11.72 -4.27
C GLN A 77 28.95 -11.76 -3.39
N ASP A 78 29.08 -11.35 -2.13
CA ASP A 78 28.00 -11.29 -1.14
C ASP A 78 26.93 -10.22 -1.46
N GLY A 79 27.35 -9.05 -1.95
CA GLY A 79 26.44 -7.96 -2.30
C GLY A 79 25.56 -8.27 -3.51
N GLU A 80 26.11 -8.99 -4.48
CA GLU A 80 25.37 -9.43 -5.67
C GLU A 80 24.34 -10.52 -5.33
N ARG A 81 24.69 -11.41 -4.38
CA ARG A 81 23.77 -12.44 -3.86
C ARG A 81 22.58 -11.82 -3.13
N THR A 82 22.82 -10.82 -2.30
CA THR A 82 21.78 -10.10 -1.53
C THR A 82 20.89 -9.24 -2.43
N ARG A 83 21.45 -8.62 -3.48
CA ARG A 83 20.66 -7.91 -4.49
C ARG A 83 19.74 -8.87 -5.26
N THR A 84 20.25 -10.03 -5.65
CA THR A 84 19.48 -11.04 -6.40
C THR A 84 18.33 -11.59 -5.55
N SER A 85 18.60 -11.96 -4.30
CA SER A 85 17.56 -12.44 -3.38
C SER A 85 16.48 -11.40 -3.10
N PHE A 86 16.85 -10.10 -3.05
CA PHE A 86 15.89 -9.01 -2.92
C PHE A 86 14.97 -8.89 -4.15
N ILE A 87 15.53 -8.96 -5.37
CA ILE A 87 14.75 -8.92 -6.61
C ILE A 87 13.81 -10.12 -6.69
N GLU A 88 14.30 -11.33 -6.37
CA GLU A 88 13.49 -12.54 -6.29
C GLU A 88 12.34 -12.38 -5.29
N SER A 89 12.62 -11.81 -4.11
CA SER A 89 11.59 -11.52 -3.11
C SER A 89 10.54 -10.54 -3.65
N GLN A 90 10.93 -9.47 -4.34
CA GLN A 90 9.98 -8.53 -4.98
C GLN A 90 9.12 -9.20 -6.06
N MET A 91 9.71 -10.07 -6.88
CA MET A 91 9.02 -10.77 -7.97
C MET A 91 8.06 -11.84 -7.44
N SER A 92 8.42 -12.49 -6.33
CA SER A 92 7.60 -13.52 -5.67
C SER A 92 6.44 -12.96 -4.86
N ASP A 93 6.47 -11.67 -4.50
CA ASP A 93 5.43 -11.05 -3.68
C ASP A 93 4.15 -10.81 -4.53
N PRO A 94 3.06 -11.57 -4.30
CA PRO A 94 1.85 -11.42 -5.09
C PRO A 94 1.19 -10.04 -4.91
N THR A 95 1.47 -9.35 -3.80
CA THR A 95 0.93 -8.01 -3.53
C THR A 95 1.57 -6.93 -4.41
N LEU A 96 2.69 -7.24 -5.07
CA LEU A 96 3.38 -6.34 -6.01
C LEU A 96 3.05 -6.64 -7.47
N SER A 97 2.23 -7.64 -7.77
CA SER A 97 1.87 -8.05 -9.15
C SER A 97 1.37 -6.87 -10.01
N TYR A 98 0.42 -6.09 -9.49
CA TYR A 98 -0.08 -4.89 -10.15
C TYR A 98 1.01 -3.83 -10.35
N ALA A 99 1.87 -3.61 -9.36
CA ALA A 99 2.94 -2.62 -9.46
C ALA A 99 4.00 -3.03 -10.51
N TRP A 100 4.30 -4.33 -10.63
CA TRP A 100 5.13 -4.88 -11.70
C TRP A 100 4.50 -4.73 -13.08
N GLU A 101 3.19 -4.94 -13.19
CA GLU A 101 2.46 -4.70 -14.44
C GLU A 101 2.50 -3.22 -14.84
N MET A 102 2.22 -2.33 -13.89
CA MET A 102 2.30 -0.89 -14.09
C MET A 102 3.70 -0.50 -14.56
N ALA A 103 4.76 -0.95 -13.88
CA ALA A 103 6.14 -0.59 -14.21
C ALA A 103 6.60 -0.97 -15.63
N ARG A 104 5.89 -1.88 -16.34
CA ARG A 104 6.15 -2.22 -17.74
C ARG A 104 5.52 -1.25 -18.75
N THR A 105 4.56 -0.43 -18.33
CA THR A 105 3.96 0.61 -19.16
C THR A 105 4.78 1.90 -19.05
N GLU A 106 4.80 2.76 -20.08
CA GLU A 106 5.50 4.05 -20.00
C GLU A 106 4.65 5.10 -19.27
N GLY A 107 5.31 6.05 -18.58
CA GLY A 107 4.65 7.25 -18.02
C GLY A 107 3.94 7.07 -16.67
N ASN A 108 4.09 5.95 -15.99
CA ASN A 108 3.48 5.74 -14.67
C ASN A 108 4.45 5.99 -13.50
N ALA A 109 3.93 5.92 -12.27
CA ALA A 109 4.68 6.18 -11.04
C ALA A 109 5.68 5.06 -10.69
N TYR A 110 5.50 3.85 -11.21
CA TYR A 110 6.38 2.71 -10.99
C TYR A 110 7.39 2.56 -12.14
N ALA A 111 8.60 2.10 -11.82
CA ALA A 111 9.63 1.87 -12.80
C ALA A 111 10.55 0.71 -12.37
N ILE A 112 11.03 -0.05 -13.35
CA ILE A 112 12.02 -1.11 -13.13
C ILE A 112 13.41 -0.53 -13.38
N LYS A 113 14.23 -0.41 -12.34
CA LYS A 113 15.62 0.09 -12.43
C LYS A 113 16.59 -1.00 -12.00
N GLY A 114 17.42 -1.50 -12.91
CA GLY A 114 18.39 -2.57 -12.62
C GLY A 114 17.74 -3.84 -12.06
N GLY A 115 16.54 -4.19 -12.53
CA GLY A 115 15.75 -5.33 -12.05
C GLY A 115 14.97 -5.08 -10.77
N VAL A 116 15.10 -3.91 -10.13
CA VAL A 116 14.39 -3.56 -8.90
C VAL A 116 13.16 -2.70 -9.20
N LEU A 117 12.03 -3.01 -8.57
CA LEU A 117 10.83 -2.19 -8.63
C LEU A 117 10.98 -0.94 -7.76
N THR A 118 10.78 0.22 -8.37
CA THR A 118 10.86 1.54 -7.74
C THR A 118 9.56 2.32 -7.95
N ARG A 119 9.24 3.22 -7.04
CA ARG A 119 8.10 4.14 -7.12
C ARG A 119 8.58 5.58 -7.03
N THR A 120 8.02 6.43 -7.86
CA THR A 120 8.21 7.88 -7.82
C THR A 120 7.00 8.52 -7.17
N GLU A 121 7.23 9.36 -6.16
CA GLU A 121 6.20 10.12 -5.45
C GLU A 121 6.58 11.59 -5.36
N TYR A 122 5.61 12.45 -5.05
CA TYR A 122 5.87 13.85 -4.71
C TYR A 122 5.64 14.05 -3.22
N ILE A 123 6.70 14.33 -2.47
CA ILE A 123 6.67 14.57 -1.03
C ILE A 123 7.11 16.01 -0.82
N CYS A 124 6.28 16.83 -0.16
CA CYS A 124 6.55 18.26 0.05
C CYS A 124 6.88 19.04 -1.24
N GLY A 125 6.31 18.64 -2.38
CA GLY A 125 6.56 19.24 -3.69
C GLY A 125 7.80 18.72 -4.41
N GLU A 126 8.61 17.88 -3.76
CA GLU A 126 9.81 17.29 -4.34
C GLU A 126 9.53 15.90 -4.88
N LYS A 127 10.11 15.60 -6.04
CA LYS A 127 10.01 14.29 -6.68
C LYS A 127 11.00 13.32 -6.02
N VAL A 128 10.48 12.38 -5.25
CA VAL A 128 11.26 11.37 -4.53
C VAL A 128 11.12 10.02 -5.24
N LYS A 129 12.24 9.31 -5.43
CA LYS A 129 12.26 7.93 -5.92
C LYS A 129 12.55 7.01 -4.75
N GLN A 130 11.74 5.96 -4.58
CA GLN A 130 11.83 5.02 -3.49
C GLN A 130 11.80 3.59 -4.00
N VAL A 131 12.45 2.68 -3.26
CA VAL A 131 12.39 1.25 -3.53
C VAL A 131 11.09 0.68 -2.95
N VAL A 132 10.43 -0.18 -3.71
CA VAL A 132 9.19 -0.83 -3.26
C VAL A 132 9.54 -2.09 -2.47
N PHE A 133 9.35 -2.10 -1.16
CA PHE A 133 9.69 -3.29 -0.36
C PHE A 133 8.64 -4.41 -0.51
N PRO A 134 9.06 -5.69 -0.70
CA PRO A 134 8.16 -6.82 -0.60
C PRO A 134 7.64 -6.94 0.83
N LYS A 135 6.41 -7.45 0.98
CA LYS A 135 5.68 -7.53 2.26
C LYS A 135 6.52 -8.20 3.35
N CYS A 136 7.25 -9.27 3.04
CA CYS A 136 8.09 -10.01 3.98
C CYS A 136 9.24 -9.18 4.59
N LYS A 137 9.69 -8.10 3.92
CA LYS A 137 10.81 -7.26 4.39
C LYS A 137 10.37 -5.94 5.03
N ARG A 138 9.07 -5.60 5.00
CA ARG A 138 8.59 -4.30 5.52
C ARG A 138 8.77 -4.18 7.03
N ASP A 139 8.49 -5.25 7.78
CA ASP A 139 8.61 -5.24 9.25
C ASP A 139 10.06 -5.05 9.71
N GLU A 140 11.02 -5.61 8.97
CA GLU A 140 12.44 -5.43 9.23
C GLU A 140 12.88 -3.98 8.99
N VAL A 141 12.48 -3.40 7.86
CA VAL A 141 12.77 -1.99 7.55
C VAL A 141 12.20 -1.06 8.63
N LEU A 142 10.99 -1.34 9.11
CA LEU A 142 10.37 -0.56 10.19
C LEU A 142 11.13 -0.68 11.52
N LYS A 143 11.70 -1.86 11.84
CA LYS A 143 12.53 -2.04 13.04
C LYS A 143 13.82 -1.24 12.99
N VAL A 144 14.42 -1.06 11.81
CA VAL A 144 15.67 -0.30 11.66
C VAL A 144 15.41 1.21 11.63
N ALA A 145 14.25 1.62 11.15
CA ALA A 145 13.89 3.04 11.05
C ALA A 145 13.49 3.69 12.40
N HIS A 146 13.24 2.89 13.44
CA HIS A 146 12.83 3.34 14.78
C HIS A 146 13.99 3.27 15.78
#